data_AF-A0A835M7B0-F1
#
_entry.id   AF-A0A835M7B0-F1
#
_cell.length_a   1.000
_cell.length_b   1.000
_cell.length_c   1.000
_cell.angle_alpha   90.00
_cell.angle_beta   90.00
_cell.angle_gamma   90.00
#
_symmetry.space_group_name_H-M   'P 1'
#
loop_
_entity.id
_entity.type
_entity.pdbx_description
1 polymer ?
#
loop_
_entity_poly.entity_id
_entity_poly.type
_entity_poly.pdbx_seq_one_letter_code
_entity_poly.pdbx_strand_id
1 'polypeptide(L)'
;MMNIPLKLIKKQAMHSANHWGGSFEINTDSVAAATDDERSPHMDMDRQLNETQQSWLLGPQPKKKKKYVDFGCIVCSYKALQWTISAILIAFLVIGLPIIVSKSLPNKKDHPPPPDDYSKAVRTALLFFDAQKSGRLPKDNNVSWRGDSGLRDGHSGVNVKGGLVGGYYDAGDNSKFHFPMAFSMTMLSWSVIEYNKKYKAIDEYDHAKELIKWGTDYLLLTFNSSATTIDQIYSQVGGSQSGSTTDDDHTCWQRP
;
A
#
# COMPACT_ATOMS: atom_id res chain seq x y z
N MET A 1 26.05 -24.07 -16.80
CA MET A 1 25.47 -24.22 -18.15
C MET A 1 23.97 -24.36 -17.96
N MET A 2 23.20 -23.35 -18.41
CA MET A 2 21.75 -23.32 -18.65
C MET A 2 20.79 -23.59 -17.47
N ASN A 3 19.61 -23.00 -17.39
CA ASN A 3 19.04 -21.72 -17.80
C ASN A 3 17.65 -21.76 -17.17
N ILE A 4 17.27 -20.74 -16.41
CA ILE A 4 15.92 -20.59 -15.86
C ILE A 4 14.97 -20.21 -17.01
N PRO A 5 13.72 -20.70 -17.01
CA PRO A 5 12.62 -19.90 -17.54
C PRO A 5 11.55 -19.64 -16.47
N LEU A 6 11.38 -18.35 -16.18
CA LEU A 6 10.16 -17.76 -15.63
C LEU A 6 9.07 -17.75 -16.69
N LYS A 7 7.85 -18.16 -16.29
CA LYS A 7 6.50 -17.74 -16.75
C LYS A 7 5.53 -18.81 -16.22
N LEU A 8 4.29 -18.57 -15.78
CA LEU A 8 3.43 -17.42 -15.61
C LEU A 8 2.16 -18.05 -15.00
N ILE A 9 1.76 -17.74 -13.77
CA ILE A 9 0.44 -18.19 -13.27
C ILE A 9 -0.36 -16.99 -12.80
N LYS A 10 -1.48 -16.81 -13.53
CA LYS A 10 -2.65 -16.00 -13.22
C LYS A 10 -2.96 -15.96 -11.71
N LYS A 11 -3.21 -14.77 -11.18
CA LYS A 11 -4.29 -14.59 -10.19
C LYS A 11 -5.14 -13.39 -10.55
N GLN A 12 -6.43 -13.66 -10.47
CA GLN A 12 -7.55 -12.82 -10.84
C GLN A 12 -7.65 -11.54 -10.02
N ALA A 13 -8.29 -10.59 -10.68
CA ALA A 13 -8.77 -9.31 -10.21
C ALA A 13 -9.76 -9.40 -9.04
N MET A 14 -9.72 -8.38 -8.21
CA MET A 14 -10.90 -7.81 -7.55
C MET A 14 -10.71 -6.29 -7.50
N HIS A 15 -11.43 -5.56 -8.35
CA HIS A 15 -11.88 -4.22 -8.03
C HIS A 15 -13.21 -3.95 -8.74
N SER A 16 -14.22 -3.65 -7.94
CA SER A 16 -15.57 -3.28 -8.35
C SER A 16 -15.56 -1.93 -9.07
N ALA A 17 -16.06 -1.90 -10.30
CA ALA A 17 -16.54 -0.69 -10.95
C ALA A 17 -18.04 -0.86 -11.23
N ASN A 18 -18.88 -0.11 -10.50
CA ASN A 18 -20.27 0.17 -10.87
C ASN A 18 -20.19 1.10 -12.11
N HIS A 19 -20.67 0.80 -13.33
CA HIS A 19 -21.93 0.24 -13.86
C HIS A 19 -23.15 1.16 -13.75
N TRP A 20 -23.25 2.11 -14.68
CA TRP A 20 -24.45 2.68 -15.30
C TRP A 20 -23.98 3.14 -16.70
N GLY A 21 -24.22 2.49 -17.84
CA GLY A 21 -25.50 1.99 -18.41
C GLY A 21 -26.13 3.14 -19.21
N GLY A 22 -26.30 3.13 -20.54
CA GLY A 22 -26.11 2.14 -21.59
C GLY A 22 -26.25 2.81 -22.98
N SER A 23 -26.21 2.00 -24.04
CA SER A 23 -26.33 2.38 -25.45
C SER A 23 -27.65 1.88 -26.04
N PHE A 24 -28.28 2.62 -26.97
CA PHE A 24 -29.05 2.03 -28.07
C PHE A 24 -29.31 3.03 -29.22
N GLU A 25 -29.17 2.53 -30.46
CA GLU A 25 -29.15 3.24 -31.75
C GLU A 25 -30.53 3.37 -32.45
N ILE A 26 -30.48 3.81 -33.73
CA ILE A 26 -31.43 3.70 -34.89
C ILE A 26 -31.95 5.10 -35.32
N ASN A 27 -31.98 5.54 -36.58
CA ASN A 27 -31.61 5.07 -37.93
C ASN A 27 -31.48 6.33 -38.82
N THR A 28 -30.72 6.29 -39.91
CA THR A 28 -31.01 7.14 -41.08
C THR A 28 -30.84 6.31 -42.36
N ASP A 29 -31.95 6.06 -43.03
CA ASP A 29 -31.98 5.52 -44.39
C ASP A 29 -32.16 6.64 -45.43
N SER A 30 -31.70 6.31 -46.63
CA SER A 30 -32.05 6.82 -47.96
C SER A 30 -31.25 7.97 -48.56
N VAL A 31 -30.87 7.99 -49.84
CA VAL A 31 -30.82 7.02 -50.97
C VAL A 31 -30.04 7.78 -52.08
N ALA A 32 -29.09 7.13 -52.77
CA ALA A 32 -28.64 7.22 -54.20
C ALA A 32 -28.42 8.62 -54.89
N ALA A 33 -27.69 8.82 -55.99
CA ALA A 33 -27.01 7.99 -56.99
C ALA A 33 -26.02 8.86 -57.81
N ALA A 34 -25.00 8.23 -58.39
CA ALA A 34 -24.48 8.32 -59.78
C ALA A 34 -24.20 9.71 -60.43
N THR A 35 -22.93 10.07 -60.73
CA THR A 35 -22.13 9.86 -61.98
C THR A 35 -22.15 11.05 -62.95
N ASP A 36 -20.95 11.50 -63.28
CA ASP A 36 -20.40 11.93 -64.57
C ASP A 36 -21.19 12.81 -65.56
N ASP A 37 -20.46 13.84 -66.00
CA ASP A 37 -20.07 14.06 -67.40
C ASP A 37 -20.47 15.37 -68.11
N GLU A 38 -19.46 15.80 -68.86
CA GLU A 38 -19.29 16.81 -69.90
C GLU A 38 -20.49 17.57 -70.55
N ARG A 39 -20.28 18.90 -70.67
CA ARG A 39 -20.23 19.67 -71.95
C ARG A 39 -21.55 20.07 -72.64
N SER A 40 -21.96 21.33 -72.39
CA SER A 40 -22.30 22.45 -73.31
C SER A 40 -23.11 22.23 -74.61
N PRO A 41 -23.66 23.31 -75.22
CA PRO A 41 -24.58 24.31 -74.71
C PRO A 41 -25.81 24.44 -75.66
N HIS A 42 -26.72 25.37 -75.38
CA HIS A 42 -27.68 25.95 -76.34
C HIS A 42 -29.05 25.27 -76.49
N MET A 43 -29.91 25.35 -75.47
CA MET A 43 -31.38 25.28 -75.66
C MET A 43 -32.25 25.77 -74.48
N ASP A 44 -31.75 26.64 -73.58
CA ASP A 44 -32.50 27.12 -72.39
C ASP A 44 -32.72 28.65 -72.33
N MET A 45 -32.75 29.31 -73.50
CA MET A 45 -33.05 30.75 -73.61
C MET A 45 -34.48 31.09 -73.11
N ASP A 46 -35.39 30.12 -73.12
CA ASP A 46 -36.79 30.31 -72.71
C ASP A 46 -37.02 30.13 -71.20
N ARG A 47 -36.15 29.40 -70.48
CA ARG A 47 -36.22 29.28 -69.01
C ARG A 47 -35.75 30.57 -68.31
N GLN A 48 -34.85 31.29 -68.98
CA GLN A 48 -34.29 32.56 -68.53
C GLN A 48 -35.36 33.68 -68.43
N LEU A 49 -36.46 33.61 -69.18
CA LEU A 49 -37.52 34.62 -69.18
C LEU A 49 -38.46 34.53 -67.96
N ASN A 50 -38.68 33.31 -67.43
CA ASN A 50 -39.51 33.11 -66.23
C ASN A 50 -38.76 33.42 -64.93
N GLU A 51 -37.46 33.10 -64.84
CA GLU A 51 -36.62 33.48 -63.69
C GLU A 51 -36.41 35.00 -63.63
N THR A 52 -36.32 35.67 -64.78
CA THR A 52 -36.16 37.14 -64.81
C THR A 52 -37.41 37.87 -64.32
N GLN A 53 -38.63 37.39 -64.55
CA GLN A 53 -39.83 38.04 -64.00
C GLN A 53 -39.97 37.85 -62.47
N GLN A 54 -39.47 36.76 -61.88
CA GLN A 54 -39.48 36.55 -60.43
C GLN A 54 -38.40 37.35 -59.67
N SER A 55 -37.33 37.74 -60.37
CA SER A 55 -36.27 38.64 -59.85
C SER A 55 -36.78 40.06 -59.56
N TRP A 56 -37.78 40.56 -60.29
CA TRP A 56 -38.31 41.92 -60.15
C TRP A 56 -39.25 42.14 -58.95
N LEU A 57 -39.77 41.07 -58.34
CA LEU A 57 -40.77 41.15 -57.25
C LEU A 57 -40.17 41.10 -55.84
N LEU A 58 -38.88 40.87 -55.71
CA LEU A 58 -38.17 40.90 -54.42
C LEU A 58 -37.23 42.10 -54.40
N GLY A 59 -37.71 43.22 -53.85
CA GLY A 59 -36.81 44.29 -53.43
C GLY A 59 -35.76 43.75 -52.45
N PRO A 60 -34.52 44.26 -52.47
CA PRO A 60 -33.48 43.79 -51.56
C PRO A 60 -33.91 44.01 -50.11
N GLN A 61 -34.06 42.92 -49.35
CA GLN A 61 -34.24 42.97 -47.90
C GLN A 61 -33.07 43.77 -47.27
N PRO A 62 -33.33 44.73 -46.36
CA PRO A 62 -32.26 45.48 -45.72
C PRO A 62 -31.37 44.51 -44.93
N LYS A 63 -30.17 44.25 -45.43
CA LYS A 63 -29.14 43.51 -44.69
C LYS A 63 -28.83 44.29 -43.42
N LYS A 64 -29.20 43.75 -42.25
CA LYS A 64 -28.88 44.32 -40.93
C LYS A 64 -27.38 44.64 -40.89
N LYS A 65 -27.02 45.93 -40.81
CA LYS A 65 -25.63 46.38 -40.74
C LYS A 65 -25.01 45.81 -39.46
N LYS A 66 -24.04 44.90 -39.59
CA LYS A 66 -23.22 44.48 -38.45
C LYS A 66 -22.43 45.70 -37.99
N LYS A 67 -22.48 46.03 -36.69
CA LYS A 67 -21.67 47.11 -36.10
C LYS A 67 -20.20 46.66 -36.13
N TYR A 68 -19.28 47.54 -36.52
CA TYR A 68 -17.82 47.31 -36.55
C TYR A 68 -17.14 48.42 -35.72
N VAL A 69 -16.05 48.09 -35.01
CA VAL A 69 -15.17 49.10 -34.38
C VAL A 69 -13.98 49.29 -35.31
N ASP A 70 -13.61 50.53 -35.57
CA ASP A 70 -12.45 50.84 -36.41
C ASP A 70 -11.30 51.33 -35.52
N PHE A 71 -10.21 50.57 -35.50
CA PHE A 71 -8.97 50.94 -34.80
C PHE A 71 -7.90 51.32 -35.82
N GLY A 72 -8.22 52.26 -36.72
CA GLY A 72 -7.30 52.93 -37.63
C GLY A 72 -6.70 52.10 -38.77
N CYS A 73 -6.29 50.85 -38.53
CA CYS A 73 -5.67 49.97 -39.54
C CYS A 73 -6.26 48.54 -39.63
N ILE A 74 -7.23 48.15 -38.79
CA ILE A 74 -7.88 46.83 -38.86
C ILE A 74 -9.38 46.96 -38.54
N VAL A 75 -10.24 46.64 -39.50
CA VAL A 75 -11.70 46.60 -39.32
C VAL A 75 -12.11 45.22 -38.80
N CYS A 76 -12.42 45.10 -37.51
CA CYS A 76 -12.91 43.85 -36.91
C CYS A 76 -14.36 43.98 -36.45
N SER A 77 -15.16 42.93 -36.68
CA SER A 77 -16.54 42.90 -36.18
C SER A 77 -16.53 42.84 -34.65
N TYR A 78 -17.45 43.56 -33.99
CA TYR A 78 -17.56 43.53 -32.52
C TYR A 78 -17.69 42.10 -31.97
N LYS A 79 -18.39 41.23 -32.72
CA LYS A 79 -18.53 39.83 -32.35
C LYS A 79 -17.18 39.11 -32.39
N ALA A 80 -16.39 39.27 -33.46
CA ALA A 80 -15.07 38.65 -33.56
C ALA A 80 -14.13 39.13 -32.45
N LEU A 81 -14.13 40.43 -32.14
CA LEU A 81 -13.34 41.00 -31.04
C LEU A 81 -13.78 40.46 -29.66
N GLN A 82 -15.09 40.29 -29.44
CA GLN A 82 -15.61 39.71 -28.22
C GLN A 82 -15.22 38.23 -28.08
N TRP A 83 -15.23 37.45 -29.18
CA TRP A 83 -14.78 36.07 -29.18
C TRP A 83 -13.27 35.94 -28.91
N THR A 84 -12.43 36.82 -29.45
CA THR A 84 -10.97 36.78 -29.21
C THR A 84 -10.63 37.17 -27.77
N ILE A 85 -11.25 38.21 -27.21
CA ILE A 85 -11.06 38.60 -25.81
C ILE A 85 -11.53 37.47 -24.87
N SER A 86 -12.68 36.85 -25.18
CA SER A 86 -13.18 35.72 -24.39
C SER A 86 -12.24 34.52 -24.46
N ALA A 87 -11.69 34.20 -25.63
CA ALA A 87 -10.72 33.11 -25.80
C ALA A 87 -9.41 33.37 -25.02
N ILE A 88 -8.91 34.62 -25.02
CA ILE A 88 -7.71 34.99 -24.25
C ILE A 88 -7.97 34.91 -22.74
N LEU A 89 -9.13 35.36 -22.27
CA LEU A 89 -9.52 35.24 -20.86
C LEU A 89 -9.65 33.77 -20.44
N ILE A 90 -10.28 32.94 -21.26
CA ILE A 90 -10.38 31.49 -20.99
C ILE A 90 -8.98 30.86 -20.96
N ALA A 91 -8.10 31.19 -21.91
CA ALA A 91 -6.73 30.70 -21.91
C ALA A 91 -5.94 31.14 -20.66
N PHE A 92 -6.11 32.38 -20.22
CA PHE A 92 -5.49 32.88 -18.98
C PHE A 92 -6.03 32.16 -17.73
N LEU A 93 -7.34 31.90 -17.68
CA LEU A 93 -7.96 31.19 -16.55
C LEU A 93 -7.56 29.71 -16.50
N VAL A 94 -7.43 29.05 -17.66
CA VAL A 94 -7.13 27.61 -17.74
C VAL A 94 -5.63 27.32 -17.68
N ILE A 95 -4.78 28.23 -18.14
CA ILE A 95 -3.33 28.00 -18.26
C ILE A 95 -2.56 28.95 -17.33
N GLY A 96 -2.86 30.25 -17.39
CA GLY A 96 -2.13 31.28 -16.62
C GLY A 96 -2.31 31.12 -15.12
N LEU A 97 -3.55 31.00 -14.65
CA LEU A 97 -3.86 30.87 -13.22
C LEU A 97 -3.21 29.62 -12.58
N PRO A 98 -3.31 28.41 -13.15
CA PRO A 98 -2.64 27.23 -12.57
C PRO A 98 -1.12 27.35 -12.51
N ILE A 99 -0.48 27.98 -13.50
CA ILE A 99 0.98 28.22 -13.49
C ILE A 99 1.35 29.22 -12.39
N ILE A 100 0.59 30.30 -12.22
CA ILE A 100 0.83 31.29 -11.17
C ILE A 100 0.63 30.67 -9.79
N VAL A 101 -0.42 29.87 -9.60
CA VAL A 101 -0.68 29.16 -8.34
C VAL A 101 0.42 28.16 -8.06
N SER A 102 0.81 27.32 -9.03
CA SER A 102 1.87 26.32 -8.84
C SER A 102 3.25 26.94 -8.58
N LYS A 103 3.56 28.11 -9.16
CA LYS A 103 4.83 28.82 -8.89
C LYS A 103 4.80 29.73 -7.67
N SER A 104 3.63 30.20 -7.24
CA SER A 104 3.49 31.05 -6.04
C SER A 104 3.29 30.23 -4.77
N LEU A 105 2.91 28.96 -4.88
CA LEU A 105 2.91 28.03 -3.75
C LEU A 105 4.37 27.82 -3.28
N PRO A 106 4.70 28.17 -2.03
CA PRO A 106 6.03 27.93 -1.50
C PRO A 106 6.29 26.42 -1.51
N ASN A 107 7.34 26.03 -2.22
CA ASN A 107 7.78 24.64 -2.26
C ASN A 107 8.12 24.23 -0.82
N LYS A 108 7.32 23.34 -0.21
CA LYS A 108 7.62 22.81 1.12
C LYS A 108 8.96 22.10 0.99
N LYS A 109 10.01 22.70 1.51
CA LYS A 109 11.29 22.01 1.64
C LYS A 109 11.05 20.90 2.64
N ASP A 110 11.21 19.66 2.20
CA ASP A 110 11.16 18.53 3.12
C ASP A 110 12.26 18.74 4.16
N HIS A 111 11.84 18.89 5.41
CA HIS A 111 12.78 18.87 6.52
C HIS A 111 13.25 17.43 6.71
N PRO A 112 14.54 17.21 7.01
CA PRO A 112 14.98 15.87 7.40
C PRO A 112 14.15 15.42 8.60
N PRO A 113 13.79 14.13 8.67
CA PRO A 113 13.08 13.61 9.84
C PRO A 113 13.92 13.87 11.10
N PRO A 114 13.26 14.02 12.26
CA PRO A 114 13.98 14.14 13.52
C PRO A 114 14.87 12.91 13.75
N PRO A 115 15.99 13.04 14.46
CA PRO A 115 16.85 11.91 14.79
C PRO A 115 16.10 10.82 15.55
N ASP A 116 16.44 9.56 15.27
CA ASP A 116 15.86 8.40 15.97
C ASP A 116 16.30 8.34 17.44
N ASP A 117 15.36 8.02 18.32
CA ASP A 117 15.65 7.70 19.71
C ASP A 117 15.94 6.20 19.86
N TYR A 118 17.21 5.83 19.64
CA TYR A 118 17.66 4.44 19.78
C TYR A 118 17.57 3.92 21.22
N SER A 119 17.60 4.81 22.23
CA SER A 119 17.44 4.38 23.62
C SER A 119 16.02 3.86 23.83
N LYS A 120 15.03 4.62 23.37
CA LYS A 120 13.62 4.17 23.39
C LYS A 120 13.42 2.90 22.56
N ALA A 121 14.05 2.78 21.39
CA ALA A 121 13.96 1.59 20.56
C ALA A 121 14.50 0.34 21.27
N VAL A 122 15.68 0.43 21.90
CA VAL A 122 16.27 -0.70 22.64
C VAL A 122 15.42 -1.09 23.83
N ARG A 123 14.94 -0.13 24.64
CA ARG A 123 14.04 -0.41 25.77
C ARG A 123 12.77 -1.15 25.32
N THR A 124 12.18 -0.70 24.20
CA THR A 124 10.99 -1.33 23.64
C THR A 124 11.29 -2.74 23.11
N ALA A 125 12.47 -2.94 22.51
CA ALA A 125 12.90 -4.25 22.05
C ALA A 125 13.14 -5.25 23.20
N LEU A 126 13.62 -4.78 24.36
CA LEU A 126 13.77 -5.64 25.55
C LEU A 126 12.41 -5.98 26.18
N LEU A 127 11.48 -5.02 26.23
CA LEU A 127 10.09 -5.27 26.67
C LEU A 127 9.36 -6.31 25.80
N PHE A 128 9.74 -6.46 24.52
CA PHE A 128 9.21 -7.54 23.68
C PHE A 128 9.57 -8.93 24.26
N PHE A 129 10.78 -9.12 24.79
CA PHE A 129 11.12 -10.40 25.43
C PHE A 129 10.31 -10.63 26.70
N ASP A 130 10.13 -9.63 27.57
CA ASP A 130 9.23 -9.74 28.73
C ASP A 130 7.82 -10.18 28.30
N ALA A 131 7.32 -9.61 27.21
CA ALA A 131 6.02 -9.93 26.66
C ALA A 131 5.92 -11.35 26.08
N GLN A 132 7.05 -12.03 25.81
CA GLN A 132 7.10 -13.41 25.32
C GLN A 132 7.41 -14.46 26.40
N LYS A 133 7.76 -14.06 27.64
CA LYS A 133 8.08 -15.01 28.73
C LYS A 133 6.93 -15.98 28.97
N SER A 134 7.19 -17.29 29.03
CA SER A 134 6.22 -18.33 29.40
C SER A 134 6.58 -18.94 30.75
N GLY A 135 5.62 -19.46 31.50
CA GLY A 135 5.87 -20.07 32.82
C GLY A 135 5.33 -19.22 33.96
N ARG A 136 5.92 -19.36 35.15
CA ARG A 136 5.57 -18.56 36.34
C ARG A 136 6.28 -17.23 36.28
N LEU A 137 5.57 -16.16 35.97
CA LEU A 137 6.18 -14.85 35.78
C LEU A 137 6.63 -14.25 37.12
N PRO A 138 7.76 -13.50 37.13
CA PRO A 138 8.17 -12.77 38.31
C PRO A 138 7.14 -11.67 38.66
N LYS A 139 7.02 -11.33 39.94
CA LYS A 139 6.01 -10.36 40.42
C LYS A 139 6.21 -8.96 39.84
N ASP A 140 7.44 -8.66 39.46
CA ASP A 140 7.92 -7.42 38.87
C ASP A 140 8.08 -7.53 37.34
N ASN A 141 7.34 -8.43 36.68
CA ASN A 141 7.29 -8.45 35.22
C ASN A 141 6.80 -7.11 34.66
N ASN A 142 7.60 -6.46 33.82
CA ASN A 142 7.34 -5.12 33.27
C ASN A 142 6.13 -5.05 32.30
N VAL A 143 5.40 -6.15 32.14
CA VAL A 143 4.26 -6.29 31.22
C VAL A 143 3.01 -6.70 32.00
N SER A 144 2.16 -5.72 32.30
CA SER A 144 1.00 -5.85 33.22
C SER A 144 -0.13 -6.74 32.71
N TRP A 145 -0.21 -6.97 31.40
CA TRP A 145 -1.26 -7.79 30.77
C TRP A 145 -0.85 -9.24 30.55
N ARG A 146 0.37 -9.63 30.94
CA ARG A 146 0.85 -11.01 30.94
C ARG A 146 0.65 -11.64 32.32
N GLY A 147 0.32 -12.93 32.35
CA GLY A 147 0.18 -13.73 33.57
C GLY A 147 0.89 -15.07 33.45
N ASP A 148 0.84 -15.87 34.52
CA ASP A 148 1.38 -17.22 34.56
C ASP A 148 0.76 -18.10 33.48
N SER A 149 1.59 -18.74 32.66
CA SER A 149 1.16 -19.57 31.52
C SER A 149 2.03 -20.81 31.35
N GLY A 150 1.59 -21.82 30.58
CA GLY A 150 2.40 -23.00 30.27
C GLY A 150 2.86 -23.82 31.49
N LEU A 151 2.10 -23.80 32.59
CA LEU A 151 2.51 -24.40 33.87
C LEU A 151 2.52 -25.94 33.88
N ARG A 152 2.00 -26.57 32.82
CA ARG A 152 1.93 -28.02 32.64
C ARG A 152 2.84 -28.51 31.51
N ASP A 153 3.68 -27.63 30.99
CA ASP A 153 4.61 -27.94 29.92
C ASP A 153 5.56 -29.05 30.36
N GLY A 154 5.64 -30.13 29.56
CA GLY A 154 6.44 -31.29 29.91
C GLY A 154 5.92 -32.09 31.13
N HIS A 155 4.64 -31.98 31.51
CA HIS A 155 4.13 -32.77 32.64
C HIS A 155 3.87 -34.25 32.27
N SER A 156 3.46 -34.53 31.04
CA SER A 156 2.84 -35.82 30.67
C SER A 156 3.64 -36.69 29.70
N GLY A 157 4.95 -36.45 29.50
CA GLY A 157 5.69 -37.23 28.49
C GLY A 157 7.21 -37.06 28.48
N VAL A 158 7.80 -36.42 29.48
CA VAL A 158 9.24 -36.15 29.52
C VAL A 158 9.85 -36.66 30.81
N ASN A 159 11.06 -37.23 30.73
CA ASN A 159 11.87 -37.62 31.88
C ASN A 159 12.53 -36.38 32.53
N VAL A 160 11.85 -35.24 32.52
CA VAL A 160 12.34 -33.97 33.08
C VAL A 160 11.64 -33.75 34.41
N LYS A 161 12.40 -33.88 35.49
CA LYS A 161 11.90 -33.64 36.84
C LYS A 161 11.53 -32.16 36.99
N GLY A 162 10.23 -31.87 37.03
CA GLY A 162 9.69 -30.50 37.12
C GLY A 162 9.10 -29.95 35.82
N GLY A 163 9.17 -30.70 34.72
CA GLY A 163 8.63 -30.29 33.41
C GLY A 163 9.50 -29.26 32.69
N LEU A 164 8.95 -28.71 31.61
CA LEU A 164 9.57 -27.71 30.73
C LEU A 164 8.84 -26.37 30.84
N VAL A 165 8.66 -25.90 32.07
CA VAL A 165 8.01 -24.61 32.38
C VAL A 165 9.07 -23.50 32.32
N GLY A 166 8.77 -22.39 31.67
CA GLY A 166 9.72 -21.29 31.46
C GLY A 166 9.92 -20.93 29.98
N GLY A 167 10.96 -20.16 29.68
CA GLY A 167 11.37 -19.85 28.32
C GLY A 167 10.50 -18.80 27.64
N TYR A 168 10.55 -18.76 26.32
CA TYR A 168 9.84 -17.78 25.49
C TYR A 168 8.89 -18.47 24.50
N TYR A 169 7.75 -17.83 24.23
CA TYR A 169 6.98 -18.15 23.04
C TYR A 169 7.67 -17.61 21.80
N ASP A 170 7.59 -18.35 20.70
CA ASP A 170 8.39 -18.07 19.50
C ASP A 170 7.92 -16.81 18.75
N ALA A 171 6.61 -16.71 18.51
CA ALA A 171 6.03 -15.62 17.73
C ALA A 171 4.69 -15.16 18.31
N GLY A 172 3.64 -15.12 17.49
CA GLY A 172 2.27 -14.81 17.92
C GLY A 172 1.48 -16.03 18.42
N ASP A 173 2.14 -17.17 18.53
CA ASP A 173 1.61 -18.45 18.98
C ASP A 173 2.12 -18.74 20.41
N ASN A 174 1.61 -19.80 21.04
CA ASN A 174 2.04 -20.24 22.38
C ASN A 174 2.96 -21.48 22.32
N SER A 175 3.62 -21.67 21.19
CA SER A 175 4.60 -22.74 20.98
C SER A 175 6.01 -22.27 21.31
N LYS A 176 6.84 -23.20 21.81
CA LYS A 176 8.24 -22.94 22.16
C LYS A 176 9.14 -23.70 21.21
N PHE A 177 9.64 -23.02 20.19
CA PHE A 177 10.63 -23.58 19.28
C PHE A 177 12.04 -23.29 19.81
N HIS A 178 12.79 -24.33 20.19
CA HIS A 178 14.04 -24.10 20.94
C HIS A 178 15.17 -23.60 20.06
N PHE A 179 15.17 -23.93 18.76
CA PHE A 179 16.21 -23.44 17.84
C PHE A 179 16.18 -21.91 17.67
N PRO A 180 15.07 -21.27 17.27
CA PRO A 180 14.98 -19.82 17.20
C PRO A 180 15.12 -19.14 18.58
N MET A 181 14.68 -19.77 19.67
CA MET A 181 14.92 -19.28 21.02
C MET A 181 16.42 -19.24 21.37
N ALA A 182 17.14 -20.34 21.14
CA ALA A 182 18.58 -20.41 21.40
C ALA A 182 19.36 -19.42 20.53
N PHE A 183 18.96 -19.26 19.27
CA PHE A 183 19.52 -18.23 18.39
C PHE A 183 19.29 -16.83 18.96
N SER A 184 18.07 -16.52 19.39
CA SER A 184 17.72 -15.21 19.96
C SER A 184 18.51 -14.90 21.24
N MET A 185 18.65 -15.88 22.13
CA MET A 185 19.47 -15.74 23.35
C MET A 185 20.96 -15.57 23.04
N THR A 186 21.46 -16.25 22.00
CA THR A 186 22.85 -16.09 21.53
C THR A 186 23.08 -14.67 21.01
N MET A 187 22.18 -14.17 20.17
CA MET A 187 22.29 -12.82 19.59
C MET A 187 22.14 -11.72 20.65
N LEU A 188 21.21 -11.88 21.59
CA LEU A 188 21.07 -10.93 22.71
C LEU A 188 22.32 -10.95 23.60
N SER A 189 22.87 -12.12 23.90
CA SER A 189 24.11 -12.26 24.67
C SER A 189 25.29 -11.61 23.96
N TRP A 190 25.45 -11.84 22.65
CA TRP A 190 26.50 -11.20 21.87
C TRP A 190 26.36 -9.67 21.87
N SER A 191 25.14 -9.16 21.68
CA SER A 191 24.88 -7.71 21.76
C SER A 191 25.31 -7.11 23.10
N VAL A 192 24.99 -7.79 24.21
CA VAL A 192 25.38 -7.33 25.56
C VAL A 192 26.90 -7.41 25.78
N ILE A 193 27.57 -8.42 25.23
CA ILE A 193 29.05 -8.54 25.29
C ILE A 193 29.70 -7.37 24.53
N GLU A 194 29.27 -7.12 23.29
CA GLU A 194 29.86 -6.09 22.42
C GLU A 194 29.56 -4.68 22.92
N TYR A 195 28.31 -4.42 23.31
CA TYR A 195 27.82 -3.07 23.62
C TYR A 195 27.54 -2.84 25.10
N ASN A 196 28.22 -3.54 26.02
CA ASN A 196 27.94 -3.49 27.46
C ASN A 196 27.85 -2.05 28.02
N LYS A 197 28.72 -1.16 27.54
CA LYS A 197 28.79 0.22 28.02
C LYS A 197 27.54 1.02 27.63
N LYS A 198 26.93 0.68 26.48
CA LYS A 198 25.72 1.32 25.97
C LYS A 198 24.49 0.85 26.76
N TYR A 199 24.37 -0.46 27.01
CA TYR A 199 23.32 -0.99 27.88
C TYR A 199 23.37 -0.37 29.28
N LYS A 200 24.57 -0.24 29.86
CA LYS A 200 24.75 0.45 31.16
C LYS A 200 24.37 1.93 31.12
N ALA A 201 24.70 2.62 30.02
CA ALA A 201 24.39 4.04 29.88
C ALA A 201 22.89 4.34 29.79
N ILE A 202 22.07 3.38 29.36
CA ILE A 202 20.60 3.51 29.28
C ILE A 202 19.85 2.78 30.40
N ASP A 203 20.58 2.23 31.38
CA ASP A 203 20.05 1.47 32.53
C ASP A 203 19.30 0.17 32.15
N GLU A 204 19.72 -0.49 31.06
CA GLU A 204 19.11 -1.73 30.57
C GLU A 204 20.03 -2.96 30.70
N TYR A 205 21.20 -2.80 31.31
CA TYR A 205 22.20 -3.88 31.39
C TYR A 205 21.71 -5.07 32.23
N ASP A 206 21.14 -4.81 33.41
CA ASP A 206 20.66 -5.88 34.27
C ASP A 206 19.34 -6.49 33.77
N HIS A 207 18.47 -5.69 33.15
CA HIS A 207 17.28 -6.19 32.48
C HIS A 207 17.65 -7.14 31.32
N ALA A 208 18.55 -6.75 30.42
CA ALA A 208 19.00 -7.62 29.33
C ALA A 208 19.63 -8.94 29.85
N LYS A 209 20.37 -8.88 30.96
CA LYS A 209 20.91 -10.09 31.62
C LYS A 209 19.82 -10.98 32.20
N GLU A 210 18.78 -10.41 32.79
CA GLU A 210 17.63 -11.17 33.32
C GLU A 210 16.87 -11.86 32.19
N LEU A 211 16.67 -11.18 31.06
CA LEU A 211 16.09 -11.78 29.85
C LEU A 211 16.93 -12.94 29.29
N ILE A 212 18.26 -12.77 29.19
CA ILE A 212 19.17 -13.84 28.77
C ILE A 212 19.07 -15.01 29.76
N LYS A 213 19.16 -14.72 31.06
CA LYS A 213 19.09 -15.73 32.11
C LYS A 213 17.79 -16.53 32.03
N TRP A 214 16.65 -15.87 31.85
CA TRP A 214 15.35 -16.53 31.73
C TRP A 214 15.32 -17.56 30.60
N GLY A 215 15.83 -17.18 29.41
CA GLY A 215 15.90 -18.08 28.26
C GLY A 215 16.92 -19.21 28.45
N THR A 216 18.09 -18.91 28.99
CA THR A 216 19.14 -19.92 29.20
C THR A 216 18.80 -20.90 30.32
N ASP A 217 18.18 -20.43 31.41
CA ASP A 217 17.71 -21.29 32.49
C ASP A 217 16.70 -22.31 31.94
N TYR A 218 15.78 -21.88 31.07
CA TYR A 218 14.86 -22.77 30.37
C TYR A 218 15.58 -23.76 29.45
N LEU A 219 16.51 -23.31 28.61
CA LEU A 219 17.25 -24.18 27.69
C LEU A 219 18.04 -25.26 28.44
N LEU A 220 18.54 -24.96 29.64
CA LEU A 220 19.21 -25.94 30.51
C LEU A 220 18.28 -27.01 31.08
N LEU A 221 16.95 -26.80 31.06
CA LEU A 221 15.95 -27.83 31.41
C LEU A 221 15.71 -28.82 30.26
N THR A 222 16.04 -28.44 29.02
CA THR A 222 15.74 -29.23 27.82
C THR A 222 16.66 -30.45 27.65
N PHE A 223 17.71 -30.56 28.45
CA PHE A 223 18.60 -31.72 28.50
C PHE A 223 19.15 -31.88 29.91
N ASN A 224 19.79 -33.01 30.20
CA ASN A 224 20.48 -33.18 31.48
C ASN A 224 21.79 -32.39 31.49
N SER A 225 21.71 -31.12 31.87
CA SER A 225 22.86 -30.20 31.90
C SER A 225 23.98 -30.60 32.87
N SER A 226 23.72 -31.54 33.79
CA SER A 226 24.73 -32.09 34.71
C SER A 226 25.32 -33.43 34.25
N ALA A 227 24.84 -34.01 33.15
CA ALA A 227 25.37 -35.27 32.63
C ALA A 227 26.69 -35.08 31.90
N THR A 228 27.57 -36.08 31.98
CA THR A 228 28.84 -36.11 31.23
C THR A 228 28.62 -36.28 29.72
N THR A 229 27.52 -36.92 29.32
CA THR A 229 27.13 -37.14 27.93
C THR A 229 25.68 -36.69 27.74
N ILE A 230 25.40 -35.98 26.64
CA ILE A 230 24.06 -35.52 26.28
C ILE A 230 23.52 -36.39 25.14
N ASP A 231 22.69 -37.36 25.49
CA ASP A 231 22.08 -38.29 24.51
C ASP A 231 20.66 -37.87 24.08
N GLN A 232 20.06 -36.91 24.80
CA GLN A 232 18.71 -36.44 24.57
C GLN A 232 18.60 -34.94 24.81
N ILE A 233 17.92 -34.25 23.89
CA ILE A 233 17.51 -32.87 24.03
C ILE A 233 16.06 -32.72 23.57
N TYR A 234 15.26 -32.01 24.35
CA TYR A 234 13.94 -31.55 23.93
C TYR A 234 14.13 -30.34 23.03
N SER A 235 13.52 -30.35 21.84
CA SER A 235 13.66 -29.28 20.85
C SER A 235 12.43 -28.40 20.73
N GLN A 236 11.32 -28.79 21.35
CA GLN A 236 10.04 -28.11 21.21
C GLN A 236 9.07 -28.42 22.36
N VAL A 237 8.23 -27.45 22.71
CA VAL A 237 7.02 -27.63 23.53
C VAL A 237 5.84 -26.98 22.80
N GLY A 238 4.72 -27.69 22.71
CA GLY A 238 3.58 -27.27 21.88
C GLY A 238 3.83 -27.53 20.39
N GLY A 239 2.98 -26.96 19.54
CA GLY A 239 3.06 -27.05 18.07
C GLY A 239 2.19 -28.15 17.44
N SER A 240 2.18 -28.14 16.10
CA SER A 240 1.38 -29.04 15.27
C SER A 240 2.16 -30.30 14.90
N GLN A 241 1.53 -31.47 15.08
CA GLN A 241 2.08 -32.73 14.57
C GLN A 241 1.36 -33.09 13.26
N SER A 242 2.14 -33.32 12.20
CA SER A 242 1.59 -33.70 10.89
C SER A 242 0.73 -34.96 11.02
N GLY A 243 -0.53 -34.87 10.59
CA GLY A 243 -1.51 -35.97 10.70
C GLY A 243 -2.16 -36.13 12.08
N SER A 244 -1.88 -35.24 13.04
CA SER A 244 -2.61 -35.19 14.31
C SER A 244 -4.05 -34.73 14.07
N THR A 245 -4.98 -35.39 14.74
CA THR A 245 -6.39 -34.97 14.84
C THR A 245 -6.66 -34.14 16.10
N THR A 246 -5.64 -33.90 16.91
CA THR A 246 -5.74 -33.07 18.11
C THR A 246 -5.47 -31.62 17.71
N ASP A 247 -6.38 -30.74 18.09
CA ASP A 247 -6.22 -29.29 17.95
C ASP A 247 -4.87 -28.84 18.52
N ASP A 248 -4.13 -28.09 17.71
CA ASP A 248 -2.85 -27.52 18.08
C ASP A 248 -2.97 -26.02 18.39
N ASP A 249 -1.85 -25.44 18.81
CA ASP A 249 -1.76 -24.03 19.16
C ASP A 249 -2.12 -23.06 18.01
N HIS A 250 -2.00 -23.48 16.75
CA HIS A 250 -2.40 -22.66 15.59
C HIS A 250 -3.88 -22.78 15.24
N THR A 251 -4.58 -23.78 15.77
CA THR A 251 -6.03 -23.95 15.60
C THR A 251 -6.86 -23.12 16.60
N CYS A 252 -6.25 -22.63 17.68
CA CYS A 252 -6.92 -21.91 18.75
C CYS A 252 -6.34 -20.49 18.95
N TRP A 253 -7.17 -19.46 18.81
CA TRP A 253 -6.77 -18.09 19.13
C TRP A 253 -7.02 -17.79 20.61
N GLN A 254 -5.98 -17.87 21.42
CA GLN A 254 -6.08 -17.64 22.86
C GLN A 254 -4.88 -16.88 23.39
N ARG A 255 -5.10 -16.22 24.53
CA ARG A 255 -4.01 -15.71 25.35
C ARG A 255 -3.30 -16.90 26.03
N PRO A 256 -1.97 -16.87 26.16
CA PRO A 256 -1.26 -17.80 27.03
C PRO A 256 -1.66 -17.62 28.49
#